data_AF-H0QYT3-F1
#
_entry.id   AF-H0QYT3-F1
#
_cell.length_a   1.000
_cell.length_b   1.000
_cell.length_c   1.000
_cell.angle_alpha   90.00
_cell.angle_beta   90.00
_cell.angle_gamma   90.00
#
_symmetry.space_group_name_H-M   'P 1'
#
loop_
_entity.id
_entity.type
_entity.pdbx_description
1 polymer ?
#
loop_
_entity_poly.entity_id
_entity_poly.type
_entity_poly.pdbx_seq_one_letter_code
_entity_poly.pdbx_strand_id
1 'polypeptide(L)'
;MSGATGDVTGASGATGNVTGASGATGDVTGASGATGNVTGASGATGDVTGASAKSLTPRGERTRAALVAAARVVFERDGFGESRLIDITGEANCAAGSFYTYFASKEEVLRAVLADAQKDMLHPGEPHVEVDEDDPTEVIAAANRAYFEAYARNARLMVVFDQVAATDPQFRRLRRERTELFVRRNAKRIAELQARGLVDPELQPEMAASALSAMVSRMAYHYFTLDDADLWDDVEQRPGLDGLVFTATRLWVNAIGLRDWRRAGENR
;
A
#
# COMPACT_ATOMS: atom_id res chain seq x y z
N MET A 1 -27.40 -46.62 -21.41
CA MET A 1 -26.29 -47.15 -22.22
C MET A 1 -25.00 -46.51 -21.74
N SER A 2 -23.97 -47.34 -21.58
CA SER A 2 -22.73 -47.12 -20.81
C SER A 2 -22.02 -45.79 -21.07
N GLY A 3 -21.78 -45.00 -20.01
CA GLY A 3 -20.88 -43.85 -20.03
C GLY A 3 -19.49 -44.28 -19.55
N ALA A 4 -18.46 -44.02 -20.34
CA ALA A 4 -17.09 -44.38 -20.01
C ALA A 4 -16.53 -43.45 -18.93
N THR A 5 -16.09 -44.02 -17.81
CA THR A 5 -15.28 -43.37 -16.78
C THR A 5 -13.81 -43.69 -17.03
N GLY A 6 -13.01 -42.71 -17.43
CA GLY A 6 -11.56 -42.86 -17.56
C GLY A 6 -10.87 -41.55 -17.95
N ASP A 7 -9.67 -41.34 -17.42
CA ASP A 7 -8.82 -40.19 -17.72
C ASP A 7 -8.40 -40.20 -19.20
N VAL A 8 -8.61 -39.07 -19.89
CA VAL A 8 -8.17 -38.89 -21.28
C VAL A 8 -6.77 -38.28 -21.27
N THR A 9 -5.75 -39.09 -21.52
CA THR A 9 -4.37 -38.62 -21.77
C THR A 9 -4.06 -38.74 -23.26
N GLY A 10 -4.00 -37.61 -23.96
CA GLY A 10 -3.67 -37.56 -25.39
C GLY A 10 -3.10 -36.20 -25.79
N ALA A 11 -1.99 -36.20 -26.55
CA ALA A 11 -1.23 -35.00 -26.92
C ALA A 11 -1.82 -34.21 -28.12
N SER A 12 -3.09 -34.42 -28.47
CA SER A 12 -3.76 -33.71 -29.55
C SER A 12 -5.20 -33.37 -29.13
N GLY A 13 -5.44 -32.11 -28.79
CA GLY A 13 -6.73 -31.62 -28.31
C GLY A 13 -7.83 -31.69 -29.36
N ALA A 14 -9.06 -31.99 -28.91
CA ALA A 14 -10.25 -31.90 -29.73
C ALA A 14 -10.69 -30.44 -29.88
N THR A 15 -10.84 -29.96 -31.11
CA THR A 15 -11.42 -28.65 -31.42
C THR A 15 -12.92 -28.80 -31.67
N GLY A 16 -13.76 -28.51 -30.67
CA GLY A 16 -15.21 -28.53 -30.85
C GLY A 16 -16.00 -28.03 -29.64
N ASN A 17 -17.15 -27.39 -29.89
CA ASN A 17 -18.07 -26.94 -28.85
C ASN A 17 -18.70 -28.13 -28.13
N VAL A 18 -18.63 -28.16 -26.79
CA VAL A 18 -19.33 -29.17 -25.98
C VAL A 18 -20.71 -28.64 -25.63
N THR A 19 -21.75 -29.16 -26.30
CA THR A 19 -23.15 -28.88 -25.96
C THR A 19 -23.81 -30.16 -25.45
N GLY A 20 -23.90 -30.32 -24.13
CA GLY A 20 -24.59 -31.44 -23.48
C GLY A 20 -25.06 -31.05 -22.08
N ALA A 21 -26.28 -31.41 -21.71
CA ALA A 21 -26.97 -31.01 -20.47
C ALA A 21 -26.47 -31.74 -19.18
N SER A 22 -25.33 -32.44 -19.25
CA SER A 22 -24.71 -33.11 -18.12
C SER A 22 -23.21 -32.80 -18.16
N GLY A 23 -22.77 -31.90 -17.27
CA GLY A 23 -21.40 -31.43 -17.22
C GLY A 23 -20.41 -32.56 -16.95
N ALA A 24 -19.26 -32.50 -17.61
CA ALA A 24 -18.09 -33.28 -17.23
C ALA A 24 -17.48 -32.65 -15.97
N THR A 25 -17.40 -33.41 -14.87
CA THR A 25 -16.62 -33.04 -13.69
C THR A 25 -15.30 -33.81 -13.75
N GLY A 26 -14.22 -33.13 -14.17
CA GLY A 26 -12.87 -33.68 -14.19
C GLY A 26 -11.85 -32.63 -14.63
N ASP A 27 -10.66 -32.66 -14.03
CA ASP A 27 -9.59 -31.71 -14.32
C ASP A 27 -8.99 -31.97 -15.71
N VAL A 28 -9.04 -30.98 -16.60
CA VAL A 28 -8.37 -31.01 -17.91
C VAL A 28 -6.98 -30.40 -17.74
N THR A 29 -5.93 -31.23 -17.79
CA THR A 29 -4.54 -30.76 -17.75
C THR A 29 -3.86 -30.97 -19.12
N GLY A 30 -3.70 -29.87 -19.87
CA GLY A 30 -3.01 -29.86 -21.16
C GLY A 30 -2.21 -28.57 -21.35
N ALA A 31 -0.94 -28.67 -21.77
CA ALA A 31 0.03 -27.57 -21.76
C ALA A 31 -0.16 -26.49 -22.85
N SER A 32 -1.23 -26.53 -23.63
CA SER A 32 -1.54 -25.49 -24.61
C SER A 32 -2.93 -25.73 -25.22
N GLY A 33 -3.81 -24.74 -25.08
CA GLY A 33 -5.03 -24.63 -25.89
C GLY A 33 -6.35 -24.75 -25.13
N ALA A 34 -6.91 -23.60 -24.75
CA ALA A 34 -8.36 -23.38 -24.79
C ALA A 34 -8.65 -21.87 -24.93
N THR A 35 -9.04 -21.44 -26.12
CA THR A 35 -9.74 -20.17 -26.37
C THR A 35 -11.17 -20.53 -26.75
N GLY A 36 -12.13 -20.33 -25.85
CA GLY A 36 -13.54 -20.56 -26.12
C GLY A 36 -14.41 -20.09 -24.95
N ASN A 37 -15.53 -19.44 -25.27
CA ASN A 37 -16.48 -18.92 -24.28
C ASN A 37 -17.33 -20.05 -23.67
N VAL A 38 -17.40 -20.11 -22.34
CA VAL A 38 -18.35 -20.95 -21.60
C VAL A 38 -19.60 -20.11 -21.34
N THR A 39 -20.71 -20.42 -22.01
CA THR A 39 -22.03 -19.83 -21.72
C THR A 39 -22.83 -20.77 -20.82
N GLY A 40 -22.70 -20.59 -19.50
CA GLY A 40 -23.59 -21.16 -18.49
C GLY A 40 -24.38 -20.04 -17.81
N ALA A 41 -25.66 -20.28 -17.52
CA ALA A 41 -26.59 -19.28 -16.99
C ALA A 41 -26.28 -18.90 -15.54
N SER A 42 -25.33 -17.99 -15.33
CA SER A 42 -25.22 -17.02 -14.23
C SER A 42 -24.03 -16.11 -14.53
N GLY A 43 -24.32 -14.88 -14.93
CA GLY A 43 -23.36 -13.96 -15.54
C GLY A 43 -22.32 -13.40 -14.57
N ALA A 44 -21.05 -13.52 -14.95
CA ALA A 44 -20.01 -12.55 -14.65
C ALA A 44 -19.12 -12.43 -15.91
N THR A 45 -19.31 -11.35 -16.66
CA THR A 45 -18.44 -10.96 -17.78
C THR A 45 -17.33 -10.08 -17.24
N GLY A 46 -16.10 -10.59 -17.19
CA GLY A 46 -14.90 -9.82 -16.93
C GLY A 46 -13.75 -10.41 -17.74
N ASP A 47 -12.96 -9.55 -18.39
CA ASP A 47 -11.79 -9.95 -19.18
C ASP A 47 -10.80 -10.76 -18.33
N VAL A 48 -10.53 -12.00 -18.74
CA VAL A 48 -9.41 -12.79 -18.22
C VAL A 48 -8.16 -12.36 -18.98
N THR A 49 -7.54 -11.26 -18.56
CA THR A 49 -6.18 -10.94 -18.98
C THR A 49 -5.24 -11.95 -18.31
N GLY A 50 -4.74 -12.89 -19.10
CA GLY A 50 -3.82 -13.93 -18.65
C GLY A 50 -2.52 -13.37 -18.08
N ALA A 51 -2.42 -13.36 -16.76
CA ALA A 51 -1.18 -13.60 -16.05
C ALA A 51 -1.45 -14.77 -15.11
N SER A 52 -1.00 -15.97 -15.49
CA SER A 52 -1.03 -17.13 -14.60
C SER A 52 -0.12 -16.82 -13.42
N ALA A 53 -0.71 -16.40 -12.31
CA ALA A 53 -0.04 -16.36 -11.01
C ALA A 53 0.22 -17.80 -10.57
N LYS A 54 1.25 -18.43 -11.14
CA LYS A 54 1.77 -19.71 -10.67
C LYS A 54 2.24 -19.45 -9.25
N SER A 55 1.57 -20.05 -8.26
CA SER A 55 1.98 -19.91 -6.85
C SER A 55 3.45 -20.34 -6.74
N LEU A 56 4.28 -19.45 -6.19
CA LEU A 56 5.69 -19.74 -6.02
C LEU A 56 5.84 -20.89 -5.03
N THR A 57 6.88 -21.71 -5.21
CA THR A 57 7.25 -22.67 -4.18
C THR A 57 7.68 -21.91 -2.90
N PRO A 58 7.62 -22.52 -1.71
CA PRO A 58 8.11 -21.88 -0.48
C PRO A 58 9.59 -21.44 -0.54
N ARG A 59 10.39 -22.05 -1.42
CA ARG A 59 11.76 -21.62 -1.71
C ARG A 59 11.79 -20.39 -2.63
N GLY A 60 10.90 -20.36 -3.63
CA GLY A 60 10.73 -19.23 -4.54
C GLY A 60 10.26 -17.98 -3.81
N GLU A 61 9.30 -18.10 -2.89
CA GLU A 61 8.83 -16.99 -2.05
C GLU A 61 9.94 -16.42 -1.18
N ARG A 62 10.74 -17.28 -0.52
CA ARG A 62 11.91 -16.85 0.27
C ARG A 62 12.94 -16.11 -0.57
N THR A 63 13.21 -16.58 -1.78
CA THR A 63 14.18 -15.94 -2.69
C THR A 63 13.64 -14.58 -3.17
N ARG A 64 12.36 -14.52 -3.53
CA ARG A 64 11.69 -13.27 -3.89
C ARG A 64 11.74 -12.26 -2.74
N ALA A 65 11.45 -12.69 -1.51
CA ALA A 65 11.51 -11.83 -0.33
C ALA A 65 12.93 -11.31 -0.06
N ALA A 66 13.95 -12.16 -0.20
CA ALA A 66 15.35 -11.76 -0.08
C ALA A 66 15.76 -10.70 -1.11
N LEU A 67 15.32 -10.87 -2.37
CA LEU A 67 15.54 -9.88 -3.43
C LEU A 67 14.85 -8.54 -3.13
N VAL A 68 13.62 -8.55 -2.61
CA VAL A 68 12.91 -7.32 -2.21
C VAL A 68 13.63 -6.62 -1.06
N ALA A 69 14.04 -7.37 -0.02
CA ALA A 69 14.78 -6.81 1.11
C ALA A 69 16.13 -6.19 0.67
N ALA A 70 16.88 -6.91 -0.17
CA ALA A 70 18.13 -6.42 -0.74
C ALA A 70 17.94 -5.18 -1.62
N ALA A 71 16.90 -5.17 -2.45
CA ALA A 71 16.55 -4.02 -3.28
C ALA A 71 16.25 -2.79 -2.41
N ARG A 72 15.51 -2.95 -1.30
CA ARG A 72 15.27 -1.85 -0.36
C ARG A 72 16.59 -1.27 0.17
N VAL A 73 17.52 -2.11 0.62
CA VAL A 73 18.83 -1.66 1.14
C VAL A 73 19.59 -0.88 0.07
N VAL A 74 19.69 -1.43 -1.14
CA VAL A 74 20.40 -0.79 -2.25
C VAL A 74 19.75 0.53 -2.67
N PHE A 75 18.41 0.57 -2.77
CA PHE A 75 17.69 1.80 -3.12
C PHE A 75 17.82 2.89 -2.05
N GLU A 76 17.78 2.54 -0.76
CA GLU A 76 17.94 3.52 0.32
C GLU A 76 19.38 4.03 0.44
N ARG A 77 20.39 3.22 0.06
CA ARG A 77 21.80 3.59 0.09
C ARG A 77 22.21 4.43 -1.13
N ASP A 78 21.86 3.98 -2.33
CA ASP A 78 22.40 4.50 -3.58
C ASP A 78 21.37 5.33 -4.38
N GLY A 79 20.09 5.26 -4.00
CA GLY A 79 18.98 5.82 -4.77
C GLY A 79 18.54 4.93 -5.93
N PHE A 80 17.42 5.26 -6.57
CA PHE A 80 16.90 4.47 -7.69
C PHE A 80 17.75 4.62 -8.95
N GLY A 81 18.24 5.81 -9.27
CA GLY A 81 19.00 6.06 -10.51
C GLY A 81 20.30 5.26 -10.57
N GLU A 82 21.16 5.45 -9.56
CA GLU A 82 22.53 4.91 -9.52
C GLU A 82 22.60 3.42 -9.16
N SER A 83 21.54 2.86 -8.57
CA SER A 83 21.50 1.42 -8.25
C SER A 83 21.46 0.55 -9.50
N ARG A 84 22.22 -0.55 -9.48
CA ARG A 84 22.26 -1.54 -10.56
C ARG A 84 21.72 -2.88 -10.07
N LEU A 85 21.20 -3.67 -11.01
CA LEU A 85 20.70 -5.02 -10.71
C LEU A 85 21.77 -5.88 -10.02
N ILE A 86 23.04 -5.73 -10.41
CA ILE A 86 24.14 -6.50 -9.82
C ILE A 86 24.37 -6.17 -8.34
N ASP A 87 24.12 -4.92 -7.94
CA ASP A 87 24.22 -4.49 -6.55
C ASP A 87 23.12 -5.18 -5.72
N ILE A 88 21.89 -5.24 -6.25
CA ILE A 88 20.75 -5.94 -5.63
C ILE A 88 21.02 -7.44 -5.51
N THR A 89 21.47 -8.09 -6.58
CA THR A 89 21.73 -9.53 -6.54
C THR A 89 22.91 -9.90 -5.66
N GLY A 90 23.93 -9.03 -5.59
CA GLY A 90 25.05 -9.16 -4.67
C GLY A 90 24.60 -9.05 -3.22
N GLU A 91 23.78 -8.05 -2.90
CA GLU A 91 23.19 -7.86 -1.57
C GLU A 91 22.28 -9.05 -1.18
N ALA A 92 21.52 -9.59 -2.12
CA ALA A 92 20.67 -10.77 -1.90
C ALA A 92 21.43 -12.11 -1.88
N ASN A 93 22.76 -12.09 -2.09
CA ASN A 93 23.61 -13.27 -2.26
C ASN A 93 23.04 -14.30 -3.26
N CYS A 94 22.63 -13.81 -4.44
CA CYS A 94 22.05 -14.63 -5.50
C CYS A 94 22.68 -14.34 -6.86
N ALA A 95 22.61 -15.31 -7.77
CA ALA A 95 23.08 -15.11 -9.14
C ALA A 95 22.21 -14.11 -9.90
N ALA A 96 22.80 -13.31 -10.79
CA ALA A 96 22.07 -12.33 -11.60
C ALA A 96 20.88 -12.93 -12.37
N GLY A 97 21.02 -14.16 -12.89
CA GLY A 97 19.93 -14.87 -13.58
C GLY A 97 18.73 -15.21 -12.68
N SER A 98 18.93 -15.33 -11.37
CA SER A 98 17.85 -15.57 -10.41
C SER A 98 16.93 -14.36 -10.29
N PHE A 99 17.42 -13.13 -10.47
CA PHE A 99 16.60 -11.93 -10.43
C PHE A 99 15.48 -11.98 -11.47
N TYR A 100 15.85 -12.27 -12.72
CA TYR A 100 14.91 -12.34 -13.85
C TYR A 100 13.89 -13.47 -13.77
N THR A 101 14.05 -14.38 -12.80
CA THR A 101 13.01 -15.37 -12.49
C THR A 101 11.82 -14.74 -11.75
N TYR A 102 12.05 -13.66 -11.00
CA TYR A 102 11.04 -13.04 -10.13
C TYR A 102 10.65 -11.62 -10.53
N PHE A 103 11.56 -10.89 -11.19
CA PHE A 103 11.38 -9.48 -11.55
C PHE A 103 11.93 -9.22 -12.95
N ALA A 104 11.12 -8.63 -13.83
CA ALA A 104 11.50 -8.25 -15.17
C ALA A 104 12.35 -6.98 -15.21
N SER A 105 12.26 -6.11 -14.19
CA SER A 105 12.99 -4.84 -14.16
C SER A 105 13.25 -4.29 -12.75
N LYS A 106 14.06 -3.23 -12.68
CA LYS A 106 14.36 -2.48 -11.44
C LYS A 106 13.12 -1.79 -10.89
N GLU A 107 12.24 -1.32 -11.78
CA GLU A 107 10.93 -0.73 -11.45
C GLU A 107 10.00 -1.77 -10.83
N GLU A 108 10.00 -3.01 -11.33
CA GLU A 108 9.15 -4.07 -10.77
C GLU A 108 9.56 -4.44 -9.34
N VAL A 109 10.86 -4.59 -9.09
CA VAL A 109 11.33 -4.84 -7.72
C VAL A 109 11.09 -3.62 -6.81
N LEU A 110 11.25 -2.39 -7.30
CA LEU A 110 10.88 -1.20 -6.53
C LEU A 110 9.39 -1.17 -6.20
N ARG A 111 8.49 -1.53 -7.12
CA ARG A 111 7.06 -1.67 -6.82
C ARG A 111 6.81 -2.70 -5.73
N ALA A 112 7.54 -3.82 -5.73
CA ALA A 112 7.43 -4.81 -4.67
C ALA A 112 7.94 -4.28 -3.32
N VAL A 113 9.06 -3.54 -3.29
CA VAL A 113 9.57 -2.85 -2.09
C VAL A 113 8.53 -1.88 -1.55
N LEU A 114 7.93 -1.06 -2.41
CA LEU A 114 6.90 -0.10 -2.01
C LEU A 114 5.62 -0.77 -1.54
N ALA A 115 5.23 -1.90 -2.13
CA ALA A 115 4.06 -2.66 -1.69
C ALA A 115 4.26 -3.25 -0.29
N ASP A 116 5.46 -3.72 0.03
CA ASP A 116 5.78 -4.20 1.39
C ASP A 116 5.84 -3.03 2.38
N ALA A 117 6.44 -1.90 2.02
CA ALA A 117 6.42 -0.69 2.86
C ALA A 117 5.00 -0.09 3.02
N GLN A 118 4.13 -0.24 2.02
CA GLN A 118 2.73 0.17 2.10
C GLN A 118 1.98 -0.58 3.18
N LYS A 119 2.26 -1.88 3.40
CA LYS A 119 1.64 -2.64 4.50
C LYS A 119 1.98 -1.99 5.83
N ASP A 120 3.24 -1.62 6.04
CA ASP A 120 3.70 -0.95 7.26
C ASP A 120 3.11 0.47 7.43
N MET A 121 2.87 1.18 6.33
CA MET A 121 2.32 2.55 6.37
C MET A 121 0.78 2.61 6.45
N LEU A 122 0.07 1.65 5.84
CA LEU A 122 -1.40 1.57 5.87
C LEU A 122 -1.91 0.82 7.10
N HIS A 123 -1.14 -0.14 7.58
CA HIS A 123 -1.32 -0.84 8.84
C HIS A 123 -0.09 -0.58 9.72
N PRO A 124 0.11 0.67 10.16
CA PRO A 124 1.03 0.87 11.27
C PRO A 124 0.48 -0.02 12.39
N GLY A 125 1.34 -0.89 12.95
CA GLY A 125 0.91 -1.93 13.89
C GLY A 125 0.05 -1.40 15.04
N GLU A 126 -0.54 -2.32 15.80
CA GLU A 126 -1.46 -1.97 16.90
C GLU A 126 -0.95 -0.78 17.73
N PRO A 127 -1.82 0.24 17.98
CA PRO A 127 -1.45 1.39 18.79
C PRO A 127 -0.77 0.92 20.07
N HIS A 128 0.39 1.47 20.40
CA HIS A 128 1.15 1.08 21.60
C HIS A 128 0.49 1.57 22.91
N VAL A 129 -0.71 2.16 22.81
CA VAL A 129 -1.48 2.76 23.88
C VAL A 129 -2.95 2.40 23.65
N GLU A 130 -3.66 2.01 24.71
CA GLU A 130 -5.12 1.91 24.66
C GLU A 130 -5.70 3.27 24.24
N VAL A 131 -6.51 3.26 23.19
CA VAL A 131 -7.19 4.45 22.67
C VAL A 131 -8.64 4.35 23.11
N ASP A 132 -9.17 5.39 23.76
CA ASP A 132 -10.61 5.49 23.92
C ASP A 132 -11.24 5.71 22.52
N GLU A 133 -11.84 4.67 21.96
CA GLU A 133 -12.47 4.74 20.63
C GLU A 133 -13.63 5.74 20.58
N ASP A 134 -14.18 6.11 21.74
CA ASP A 134 -15.25 7.08 21.88
C ASP A 134 -14.74 8.54 21.95
N ASP A 135 -13.44 8.78 22.20
CA ASP A 135 -12.81 10.10 22.10
C ASP A 135 -12.18 10.30 20.71
N PRO A 136 -12.80 11.13 19.82
CA PRO A 136 -12.26 11.36 18.49
C PRO A 136 -10.89 12.04 18.50
N THR A 137 -10.54 12.77 19.55
CA THR A 137 -9.24 13.44 19.68
C THR A 137 -8.14 12.41 19.89
N GLU A 138 -8.34 11.44 20.78
CA GLU A 138 -7.37 10.36 21.01
C GLU A 138 -7.20 9.49 19.77
N VAL A 139 -8.29 9.18 19.07
CA VAL A 139 -8.23 8.43 17.80
C VAL A 139 -7.43 9.19 16.73
N ILE A 140 -7.61 10.51 16.59
CA ILE A 140 -6.82 11.33 15.66
C ILE A 140 -5.34 11.36 16.09
N ALA A 141 -5.06 11.51 17.39
CA ALA A 141 -3.70 11.54 17.91
C ALA A 141 -2.96 10.21 17.67
N ALA A 142 -3.61 9.09 17.95
CA ALA A 142 -3.08 7.76 17.70
C ALA A 142 -2.80 7.53 16.20
N ALA A 143 -3.73 7.93 15.33
CA ALA A 143 -3.54 7.83 13.88
C ALA A 143 -2.37 8.68 13.37
N ASN A 144 -2.22 9.92 13.87
CA ASN A 144 -1.09 10.79 13.53
C ASN A 144 0.25 10.22 14.01
N ARG A 145 0.31 9.70 15.24
CA ARG A 145 1.50 9.04 15.79
C ARG A 145 1.91 7.85 14.92
N ALA A 146 0.96 6.96 14.66
CA ALA A 146 1.17 5.76 13.86
C ALA A 146 1.69 6.12 12.45
N TYR A 147 1.15 7.18 11.84
CA TYR A 147 1.63 7.70 10.57
C TYR A 147 3.07 8.23 10.64
N PHE A 148 3.38 9.10 11.62
CA PHE A 148 4.72 9.68 11.74
C PHE A 148 5.80 8.64 12.05
N GLU A 149 5.50 7.66 12.91
CA GLU A 149 6.42 6.56 13.20
C GLU A 149 6.66 5.68 11.97
N ALA A 150 5.60 5.35 11.21
CA ALA A 150 5.73 4.61 9.97
C ALA A 150 6.51 5.39 8.91
N TYR A 151 6.30 6.72 8.85
CA TYR A 151 7.06 7.59 7.95
C TYR A 151 8.54 7.63 8.34
N ALA A 152 8.86 7.82 9.62
CA ALA A 152 10.23 7.85 10.13
C ALA A 152 11.01 6.57 9.77
N ARG A 153 10.39 5.39 9.95
CA ARG A 153 10.97 4.09 9.56
C ARG A 153 11.23 3.94 8.05
N ASN A 154 10.56 4.74 7.22
CA ASN A 154 10.55 4.63 5.76
C ASN A 154 11.00 5.92 5.05
N ALA A 155 11.57 6.90 5.76
CA ALA A 155 11.84 8.23 5.22
C ALA A 155 12.77 8.19 3.99
N ARG A 156 13.81 7.35 4.01
CA ARG A 156 14.73 7.15 2.89
C ARG A 156 14.03 6.56 1.66
N LEU A 157 13.21 5.52 1.87
CA LEU A 157 12.42 4.93 0.79
C LEU A 157 11.41 5.93 0.19
N MET A 158 10.83 6.81 1.02
CA MET A 158 9.92 7.85 0.54
C MET A 158 10.62 8.87 -0.38
N VAL A 159 11.89 9.21 -0.13
CA VAL A 159 12.70 10.02 -1.06
C VAL A 159 12.81 9.35 -2.41
N VAL A 160 13.20 8.08 -2.42
CA VAL A 160 13.34 7.29 -3.64
C VAL A 160 12.02 7.24 -4.40
N PHE A 161 10.91 7.02 -3.69
CA PHE A 161 9.59 6.98 -4.30
C PHE A 161 9.21 8.31 -4.95
N ASP A 162 9.42 9.44 -4.27
CA ASP A 162 9.10 10.77 -4.80
C ASP A 162 9.96 11.11 -6.04
N GLN A 163 11.24 10.74 -6.04
CA GLN A 163 12.12 10.90 -7.21
C GLN A 163 11.59 10.12 -8.43
N VAL A 164 11.23 8.85 -8.24
CA VAL A 164 10.75 8.00 -9.34
C VAL A 164 9.35 8.43 -9.80
N ALA A 165 8.45 8.80 -8.88
CA ALA A 165 7.11 9.25 -9.21
C ALA A 165 7.08 10.59 -9.99
N ALA A 166 8.15 11.40 -9.90
CA ALA A 166 8.30 12.59 -10.71
C ALA A 166 8.40 12.25 -12.20
N THR A 167 9.16 11.20 -12.54
CA THR A 167 9.48 10.85 -13.94
C THR A 167 8.67 9.68 -14.49
N ASP A 168 8.19 8.75 -13.66
CA ASP A 168 7.48 7.54 -14.08
C ASP A 168 5.96 7.63 -13.83
N PRO A 169 5.11 7.54 -14.89
CA PRO A 169 3.65 7.58 -14.76
C PRO A 169 3.04 6.46 -13.90
N GLN A 170 3.64 5.26 -13.86
CA GLN A 170 3.15 4.15 -13.06
C GLN A 170 3.35 4.42 -11.56
N PHE A 171 4.51 4.94 -11.16
CA PHE A 171 4.75 5.32 -9.78
C PHE A 171 3.92 6.54 -9.37
N ARG A 172 3.68 7.48 -10.29
CA ARG A 172 2.75 8.59 -10.06
C ARG A 172 1.32 8.11 -9.79
N ARG A 173 0.86 7.08 -10.52
CA ARG A 173 -0.43 6.43 -10.27
C ARG A 173 -0.45 5.76 -8.90
N LEU A 174 0.59 4.99 -8.55
CA LEU A 174 0.70 4.35 -7.23
C LEU A 174 0.65 5.37 -6.09
N ARG A 175 1.28 6.54 -6.27
CA ARG A 175 1.24 7.66 -5.31
C ARG A 175 -0.18 8.17 -5.11
N ARG A 176 -0.89 8.40 -6.22
CA ARG A 176 -2.29 8.86 -6.21
C ARG A 176 -3.21 7.86 -5.52
N GLU A 177 -3.15 6.58 -5.90
CA GLU A 177 -4.00 5.52 -5.34
C GLU A 177 -3.82 5.40 -3.82
N ARG A 178 -2.57 5.49 -3.34
CA ARG A 178 -2.27 5.50 -1.90
C ARG A 178 -2.91 6.72 -1.22
N THR A 179 -2.70 7.92 -1.76
CA THR A 179 -3.29 9.15 -1.19
C THR A 179 -4.82 9.06 -1.17
N GLU A 180 -5.44 8.58 -2.24
CA GLU A 180 -6.90 8.44 -2.32
C GLU A 180 -7.46 7.48 -1.28
N LEU A 181 -6.78 6.36 -1.00
CA LEU A 181 -7.22 5.42 0.03
C LEU A 181 -7.25 6.08 1.42
N PHE A 182 -6.20 6.84 1.77
CA PHE A 182 -6.15 7.60 3.02
C PHE A 182 -7.24 8.66 3.08
N VAL A 183 -7.43 9.43 2.01
CA VAL A 183 -8.43 10.50 1.96
C VAL A 183 -9.84 9.92 2.10
N ARG A 184 -10.18 8.85 1.39
CA ARG A 184 -11.49 8.20 1.49
C ARG A 184 -11.77 7.70 2.91
N ARG A 185 -10.80 7.06 3.56
CA ARG A 185 -10.94 6.58 4.95
C ARG A 185 -11.20 7.74 5.91
N ASN A 186 -10.41 8.81 5.79
CA ASN A 186 -10.51 9.97 6.67
C ASN A 186 -11.81 10.77 6.43
N ALA A 187 -12.23 10.92 5.17
CA ALA A 187 -13.49 11.56 4.80
C ALA A 187 -14.70 10.82 5.40
N LYS A 188 -14.68 9.48 5.35
CA LYS A 188 -15.72 8.66 5.99
C LYS A 188 -15.82 8.93 7.50
N ARG A 189 -14.67 8.99 8.21
CA ARG A 189 -14.65 9.29 9.66
C ARG A 189 -15.15 10.70 9.96
N ILE A 190 -14.82 11.71 9.13
CA ILE A 190 -15.35 13.07 9.26
C ILE A 190 -16.89 13.05 9.10
N ALA A 191 -17.41 12.39 8.07
CA ALA A 191 -18.85 12.28 7.84
C ALA A 191 -19.59 11.57 9.00
N GLU A 192 -18.99 10.53 9.58
CA GLU A 192 -19.52 9.85 10.77
C GLU A 192 -19.59 10.77 11.98
N LEU A 193 -18.56 11.60 12.20
CA LEU A 193 -18.57 12.61 13.26
C LEU A 193 -19.59 13.73 12.99
N GLN A 194 -19.80 14.11 11.72
CA GLN A 194 -20.82 15.09 11.33
C GLN A 194 -22.23 14.55 11.64
N ALA A 195 -22.50 13.29 11.33
CA ALA A 195 -23.76 12.62 11.66
C ALA A 195 -24.03 12.56 13.18
N ARG A 196 -22.97 12.52 14.00
CA ARG A 196 -23.04 12.61 15.47
C ARG A 196 -23.15 14.05 15.99
N GLY A 197 -23.08 15.06 15.13
CA GLY A 197 -23.14 16.48 15.51
C GLY A 197 -21.89 17.00 16.25
N LEU A 198 -20.77 16.27 16.15
CA LEU A 198 -19.54 16.57 16.89
C LEU A 198 -18.59 17.52 16.14
N VAL A 199 -18.67 17.58 14.82
CA VAL A 199 -17.81 18.39 13.94
C VAL A 199 -18.67 19.31 13.07
N ASP A 200 -18.03 20.26 12.40
CA ASP A 200 -18.70 21.25 11.54
C ASP A 200 -19.44 20.58 10.35
N PRO A 201 -20.78 20.73 10.24
CA PRO A 201 -21.56 20.13 9.16
C PRO A 201 -21.39 20.81 7.80
N GLU A 202 -20.82 22.03 7.74
CA GLU A 202 -20.63 22.75 6.47
C GLU A 202 -19.36 22.31 5.72
N LEU A 203 -18.45 21.59 6.38
CA LEU A 203 -17.26 21.06 5.76
C LEU A 203 -17.57 19.93 4.77
N GLN A 204 -17.02 20.03 3.57
CA GLN A 204 -16.99 18.93 2.61
C GLN A 204 -15.97 17.86 3.07
N PRO A 205 -16.40 16.64 3.46
CA PRO A 205 -15.52 15.67 4.10
C PRO A 205 -14.31 15.28 3.26
N GLU A 206 -14.48 15.10 1.95
CA GLU A 206 -13.41 14.73 1.02
C GLU A 206 -12.34 15.82 0.92
N MET A 207 -12.77 17.08 0.85
CA MET A 207 -11.85 18.20 0.70
C MET A 207 -11.09 18.48 2.01
N ALA A 208 -11.79 18.43 3.15
CA ALA A 208 -11.18 18.54 4.47
C ALA A 208 -10.17 17.41 4.70
N ALA A 209 -10.56 16.15 4.44
CA ALA A 209 -9.67 15.01 4.56
C ALA A 209 -8.45 15.11 3.65
N SER A 210 -8.64 15.56 2.40
CA SER A 210 -7.54 15.76 1.45
C SER A 210 -6.53 16.79 1.94
N ALA A 211 -7.00 17.98 2.32
CA ALA A 211 -6.15 19.08 2.78
C ALA A 211 -5.38 18.71 4.06
N LEU A 212 -6.07 18.16 5.06
CA LEU A 212 -5.46 17.80 6.33
C LEU A 212 -4.49 16.62 6.21
N SER A 213 -4.78 15.65 5.34
CA SER A 213 -3.84 14.54 5.06
C SER A 213 -2.60 15.03 4.32
N ALA A 214 -2.75 15.98 3.39
CA ALA A 214 -1.63 16.60 2.70
C ALA A 214 -0.73 17.40 3.66
N MET A 215 -1.33 18.16 4.57
CA MET A 215 -0.61 18.89 5.63
C MET A 215 0.24 17.93 6.47
N VAL A 216 -0.35 16.87 7.03
CA VAL A 216 0.37 15.88 7.86
C VAL A 216 1.49 15.20 7.08
N SER A 217 1.22 14.79 5.83
CA SER A 217 2.25 14.18 5.00
C SER A 217 3.40 15.12 4.69
N ARG A 218 3.13 16.42 4.53
CA ARG A 218 4.16 17.41 4.24
C ARG A 218 4.98 17.75 5.47
N MET A 219 4.35 17.85 6.65
CA MET A 219 5.05 17.96 7.93
C MET A 219 6.03 16.81 8.14
N ALA A 220 5.60 15.56 7.88
CA ALA A 220 6.48 14.39 8.00
C ALA A 220 7.69 14.47 7.05
N TYR A 221 7.48 14.89 5.80
CA TYR A 221 8.56 15.07 4.84
C TYR A 221 9.58 16.13 5.29
N HIS A 222 9.12 17.32 5.70
CA HIS A 222 10.03 18.36 6.22
C HIS A 222 10.80 17.88 7.45
N TYR A 223 10.13 17.16 8.35
CA TYR A 223 10.73 16.71 9.60
C TYR A 223 11.69 15.53 9.44
N PHE A 224 11.35 14.49 8.67
CA PHE A 224 12.14 13.25 8.59
C PHE A 224 13.00 13.13 7.34
N THR A 225 12.75 13.95 6.31
CA THR A 225 13.40 13.81 5.01
C THR A 225 14.30 14.99 4.67
N LEU A 226 13.77 16.21 4.70
CA LEU A 226 14.61 17.39 4.46
C LEU A 226 15.49 17.72 5.66
N ASP A 227 15.08 17.26 6.85
CA ASP A 227 15.73 17.59 8.11
C ASP A 227 15.90 19.10 8.25
N ASP A 228 14.81 19.84 8.02
CA ASP A 228 14.77 21.30 8.06
C ASP A 228 14.92 21.84 9.50
N ALA A 229 16.02 21.49 10.16
CA ALA A 229 16.42 22.00 11.46
C ALA A 229 16.56 23.52 11.42
N ASP A 230 16.94 24.08 10.28
CA ASP A 230 17.10 25.52 10.04
C ASP A 230 15.76 26.30 10.09
N LEU A 231 14.60 25.62 10.07
CA LEU A 231 13.31 26.27 10.34
C LEU A 231 13.12 26.63 11.82
N TRP A 232 14.01 26.17 12.69
CA TRP A 232 13.98 26.41 14.12
C TRP A 232 15.16 27.29 14.50
N ASP A 233 14.89 28.51 14.99
CA ASP A 233 15.91 29.45 15.47
C ASP A 233 16.81 28.82 16.54
N ASP A 234 16.26 27.85 17.29
CA ASP A 234 16.95 27.02 18.25
C ASP A 234 16.62 25.55 17.99
N VAL A 235 17.62 24.78 17.56
CA VAL A 235 17.49 23.35 17.26
C VAL A 235 17.13 22.54 18.52
N GLU A 236 17.50 23.00 19.72
CA GLU A 236 17.11 22.35 20.98
C GLU A 236 15.61 22.50 21.25
N GLN A 237 14.95 23.50 20.65
CA GLN A 237 13.51 23.71 20.74
C GLN A 237 12.72 22.96 19.67
N ARG A 238 13.39 22.27 18.74
CA ARG A 238 12.72 21.45 17.73
C ARG A 238 11.90 20.36 18.44
N PRO A 239 10.57 20.34 18.25
CA PRO A 239 9.71 19.37 18.91
C PRO A 239 10.04 17.97 18.44
N GLY A 240 10.21 17.04 19.38
CA GLY A 240 10.27 15.61 19.08
C GLY A 240 8.95 15.08 18.50
N LEU A 241 8.88 13.76 18.28
CA LEU A 241 7.70 13.08 17.74
C LEU A 241 6.40 13.47 18.46
N ASP A 242 6.42 13.59 19.79
CA ASP A 242 5.25 13.96 20.58
C ASP A 242 4.74 15.37 20.26
N GLY A 243 5.65 16.34 20.07
CA GLY A 243 5.27 17.69 19.69
C GLY A 243 4.74 17.77 18.25
N LEU A 244 5.26 16.93 17.35
CA LEU A 244 4.75 16.79 15.98
C LEU A 244 3.32 16.21 15.97
N VAL A 245 3.09 15.14 16.74
CA VAL A 245 1.76 14.52 16.94
C VAL A 245 0.79 15.51 17.55
N PHE A 246 1.20 16.21 18.62
CA PHE A 246 0.38 17.22 19.28
C PHE A 246 -0.04 18.31 18.30
N THR A 247 0.91 18.87 17.55
CA THR A 247 0.64 19.96 16.61
C THR A 247 -0.30 19.51 15.49
N ALA A 248 -0.01 18.37 14.86
CA ALA A 248 -0.85 17.82 13.80
C ALA A 248 -2.28 17.53 14.29
N THR A 249 -2.42 16.97 15.49
CA THR A 249 -3.71 16.65 16.12
C THR A 249 -4.50 17.92 16.40
N ARG A 250 -3.88 18.95 16.99
CA ARG A 250 -4.56 20.22 17.25
C ARG A 250 -5.02 20.91 15.96
N LEU A 251 -4.21 20.89 14.91
CA LEU A 251 -4.60 21.44 13.61
C LEU A 251 -5.79 20.68 13.01
N TRP A 252 -5.76 19.35 13.05
CA TRP A 252 -6.87 18.49 12.61
C TRP A 252 -8.16 18.81 13.36
N VAL A 253 -8.13 18.70 14.68
CA VAL A 253 -9.28 18.85 15.58
C VAL A 253 -9.90 20.25 15.46
N ASN A 254 -9.08 21.30 15.38
CA ASN A 254 -9.56 22.66 15.19
C ASN A 254 -10.17 22.86 13.79
N ALA A 255 -9.52 22.34 12.75
CA ALA A 255 -9.97 22.54 11.37
C ALA A 255 -11.30 21.85 11.07
N ILE A 256 -11.56 20.69 11.69
CA ILE A 256 -12.87 20.01 11.55
C ILE A 256 -13.94 20.58 12.50
N GLY A 257 -13.59 21.52 13.38
CA GLY A 257 -14.53 22.10 14.34
C GLY A 257 -15.02 21.10 15.39
N LEU A 258 -14.18 20.13 15.80
CA LEU A 258 -14.54 19.14 16.80
C LEU A 258 -14.87 19.83 18.13
N ARG A 259 -16.12 19.73 18.56
CA ARG A 259 -16.64 20.34 19.78
C ARG A 259 -16.06 19.63 21.01
N ASP A 260 -15.90 20.37 22.11
CA ASP A 260 -15.46 19.90 23.43
C ASP A 260 -13.99 19.49 23.65
N TRP A 261 -13.12 19.45 22.64
CA TRP A 261 -11.71 19.06 22.84
C TRP A 261 -10.94 19.97 23.83
N ARG A 262 -11.32 21.26 23.93
CA ARG A 262 -10.66 22.23 24.84
C ARG A 262 -10.80 21.88 26.32
N ARG A 263 -11.83 21.11 26.72
CA ARG A 263 -12.02 20.72 28.13
C ARG A 263 -11.03 19.67 28.62
N ALA A 264 -10.39 18.93 27.73
CA ALA A 264 -9.42 17.89 28.10
C ALA A 264 -8.01 18.43 28.44
N GLY A 265 -7.69 19.67 28.01
CA GLY A 265 -6.36 20.27 28.18
C GLY A 265 -6.19 21.17 29.41
N GLU A 266 -7.26 21.50 30.13
CA GLU A 266 -7.20 22.38 31.32
C GLU A 266 -6.91 21.62 32.63
N ASN A 267 -6.65 20.31 32.55
CA ASN A 267 -6.47 19.45 33.73
C ASN A 267 -5.20 18.57 33.71
N ARG A 268 -4.17 18.94 32.95
CA ARG A 268 -2.83 18.33 33.03
C ARG A 268 -1.75 19.38 33.21
#